data_AF-G0W3Z8-F1
#
_entry.id   AF-G0W3Z8-F1
#
_cell.length_a   1.000
_cell.length_b   1.000
_cell.length_c   1.000
_cell.angle_alpha   90.00
_cell.angle_beta   90.00
_cell.angle_gamma   90.00
#
_symmetry.space_group_name_H-M   'P 1'
#
loop_
_entity.id
_entity.type
_entity.pdbx_description
1 polymer ?
#
loop_
_entity_poly.entity_id
_entity_poly.type
_entity_poly.pdbx_seq_one_letter_code
_entity_poly.pdbx_strand_id
1 'polypeptide(L)'
;MSNSSNTSNTPVETPLYGGAITTVIPQGFLDVSMLREVPDTQEVYVNNRSTETQPYNDGLANDESIIIDLLQAVPESNDLDALKLHIEDIVSLNNTTTNNNNSNNNNNETVQKDDTTAPTPAPYQILNIQTDISNTYLGTNCISCIVVESATKWGKQEMKETLITCIGLIRLKEVETDVIITINVPTTEETTTTTTTTIDPNKNLPTNVKASSLLLKQMLSQFKVIDKSLFV
;
A
#
# COMPACT_ATOMS: atom_id res chain seq x y z
N MET A 1 -35.06 25.94 -11.51
CA MET A 1 -33.66 26.06 -11.06
C MET A 1 -33.36 24.88 -10.16
N SER A 2 -32.90 23.76 -10.74
CA SER A 2 -32.43 22.61 -9.96
C SER A 2 -30.97 22.87 -9.61
N ASN A 3 -30.68 23.06 -8.32
CA ASN A 3 -29.31 23.10 -7.83
C ASN A 3 -28.66 21.74 -8.10
N SER A 4 -27.83 21.66 -9.13
CA SER A 4 -26.85 20.57 -9.27
C SER A 4 -25.83 20.81 -8.16
N SER A 5 -25.98 20.08 -7.05
CA SER A 5 -24.94 19.98 -6.03
C SER A 5 -23.74 19.29 -6.68
N ASN A 6 -22.79 20.10 -7.14
CA ASN A 6 -21.49 19.65 -7.60
C ASN A 6 -20.75 19.09 -6.38
N THR A 7 -20.99 17.83 -6.01
CA THR A 7 -20.26 17.15 -4.95
C THR A 7 -18.83 16.99 -5.46
N SER A 8 -17.91 17.82 -4.98
CA SER A 8 -16.51 17.67 -5.35
C SER A 8 -16.02 16.34 -4.78
N ASN A 9 -15.55 15.43 -5.65
CA ASN A 9 -14.95 14.15 -5.25
C ASN A 9 -13.55 14.34 -4.65
N THR A 10 -13.35 15.46 -3.96
CA THR A 10 -12.08 15.84 -3.38
C THR A 10 -11.90 15.07 -2.08
N PRO A 11 -10.74 14.43 -1.87
CA PRO A 11 -10.41 13.85 -0.57
C PRO A 11 -10.60 14.86 0.57
N VAL A 12 -11.17 14.40 1.66
CA VAL A 12 -11.54 15.23 2.83
C VAL A 12 -10.47 15.07 3.88
N GLU A 13 -10.14 16.16 4.57
CA GLU A 13 -9.23 16.12 5.72
C GLU A 13 -9.84 15.26 6.84
N THR A 14 -9.08 14.25 7.27
CA THR A 14 -9.51 13.22 8.20
C THR A 14 -8.52 13.14 9.36
N PRO A 15 -9.01 13.21 10.62
CA PRO A 15 -8.18 12.98 11.80
C PRO A 15 -7.80 11.50 11.91
N LEU A 16 -6.55 11.25 12.26
CA LEU A 16 -5.95 9.94 12.52
C LEU A 16 -5.38 9.92 13.94
N TYR A 17 -5.32 8.74 14.56
CA TYR A 17 -4.73 8.51 15.88
C TYR A 17 -5.32 9.45 16.95
N GLY A 18 -6.65 9.47 17.06
CA GLY A 18 -7.36 10.37 17.98
C GLY A 18 -7.24 11.85 17.63
N GLY A 19 -6.84 12.19 16.39
CA GLY A 19 -6.66 13.56 15.92
C GLY A 19 -5.25 14.13 16.11
N ALA A 20 -4.30 13.32 16.59
CA ALA A 20 -2.90 13.71 16.69
C ALA A 20 -2.24 13.89 15.31
N ILE A 21 -2.78 13.25 14.28
CA ILE A 21 -2.37 13.39 12.88
C ILE A 21 -3.60 13.73 12.04
N THR A 22 -3.39 14.42 10.91
CA THR A 22 -4.41 14.57 9.86
C THR A 22 -3.78 14.30 8.49
N THR A 23 -4.55 13.72 7.58
CA THR A 23 -4.26 13.70 6.15
C THR A 23 -5.59 13.77 5.41
N VAL A 24 -5.64 13.44 4.12
CA VAL A 24 -6.90 13.34 3.37
C VAL A 24 -7.29 11.90 3.07
N ILE A 25 -8.58 11.60 3.14
CA ILE A 25 -9.14 10.30 2.73
C ILE A 25 -10.26 10.56 1.70
N PRO A 26 -10.38 9.76 0.63
CA PRO A 26 -11.47 9.93 -0.33
C PRO A 26 -12.84 9.77 0.34
N GLN A 27 -13.81 10.57 -0.09
CA GLN A 27 -15.19 10.43 0.41
C GLN A 27 -15.73 9.02 0.13
N GLY A 28 -16.50 8.46 1.05
CA GLY A 28 -17.10 7.12 0.89
C GLY A 28 -16.17 5.96 1.26
N PHE A 29 -14.94 6.23 1.70
CA PHE A 29 -14.12 5.23 2.39
C PHE A 29 -14.61 5.07 3.82
N LEU A 30 -14.65 3.82 4.30
CA LEU A 30 -15.07 3.45 5.64
C LEU A 30 -13.84 3.18 6.49
N ASP A 31 -13.81 3.77 7.69
CA ASP A 31 -12.85 3.44 8.74
C ASP A 31 -13.14 2.03 9.28
N VAL A 32 -12.16 1.13 9.16
CA VAL A 32 -12.27 -0.27 9.56
C VAL A 32 -12.34 -0.44 11.09
N SER A 33 -11.82 0.51 11.86
CA SER A 33 -11.88 0.49 13.33
C SER A 33 -13.32 0.49 13.85
N MET A 34 -14.26 1.01 13.06
CA MET A 34 -15.70 0.97 13.34
C MET A 34 -16.30 -0.44 13.29
N LEU A 35 -15.63 -1.38 12.63
CA LEU A 35 -16.10 -2.75 12.42
C LEU A 35 -15.32 -3.78 13.24
N ARG A 36 -14.02 -3.57 13.40
CA ARG A 36 -13.12 -4.50 14.10
C ARG A 36 -11.91 -3.75 14.65
N GLU A 37 -11.25 -4.34 15.64
CA GLU A 37 -9.96 -3.84 16.11
C GLU A 37 -8.91 -3.84 14.99
N VAL A 38 -8.13 -2.76 14.97
CA VAL A 38 -6.94 -2.56 14.15
C VAL A 38 -5.75 -2.31 15.10
N PRO A 39 -4.51 -2.65 14.72
CA PRO A 39 -3.35 -2.34 15.55
C PRO A 39 -3.28 -0.85 15.91
N ASP A 40 -2.81 -0.53 17.12
CA ASP A 40 -2.76 0.86 17.61
C ASP A 40 -1.88 1.79 16.75
N THR A 41 -0.89 1.22 16.05
CA THR A 41 -0.01 1.94 15.12
C THR A 41 -0.62 2.12 13.73
N GLN A 42 -1.82 1.59 13.49
CA GLN A 42 -2.45 1.55 12.18
C GLN A 42 -3.79 2.26 12.13
N GLU A 43 -4.01 2.94 11.00
CA GLU A 43 -5.28 3.47 10.58
C GLU A 43 -5.65 2.83 9.25
N VAL A 44 -6.83 2.19 9.17
CA VAL A 44 -7.21 1.36 8.02
C VAL A 44 -8.55 1.81 7.47
N TYR A 45 -8.55 2.14 6.17
CA TYR A 45 -9.75 2.56 5.45
C TYR A 45 -9.98 1.64 4.25
N VAL A 46 -11.23 1.31 3.97
CA VAL A 46 -11.63 0.53 2.79
C VAL A 46 -12.61 1.31 1.95
N ASN A 47 -12.47 1.21 0.63
CA ASN A 47 -13.43 1.78 -0.30
C ASN A 47 -14.80 1.12 -0.09
N ASN A 48 -15.78 1.88 0.40
CA ASN A 48 -17.14 1.40 0.67
C ASN A 48 -18.16 2.08 -0.27
N ARG A 49 -17.69 2.52 -1.44
CA ARG A 49 -18.52 3.19 -2.43
C ARG A 49 -19.36 2.17 -3.19
N SER A 50 -20.58 2.57 -3.51
CA SER A 50 -21.45 1.87 -4.45
C SER A 50 -21.55 2.67 -5.74
N THR A 51 -21.23 2.04 -6.86
CA THR A 51 -21.38 2.63 -8.21
C THR A 51 -22.84 2.79 -8.64
N GLU A 52 -23.78 2.14 -7.95
CA GLU A 52 -25.21 2.18 -8.28
C GLU A 52 -25.90 3.45 -7.77
N THR A 53 -25.39 4.03 -6.69
CA THR A 53 -26.06 5.11 -5.95
C THR A 53 -25.50 6.49 -6.25
N GLN A 54 -24.19 6.59 -6.50
CA GLN A 54 -23.53 7.85 -6.83
C GLN A 54 -22.24 7.60 -7.62
N PRO A 55 -22.06 8.18 -8.82
CA PRO A 55 -20.81 8.06 -9.55
C PRO A 55 -19.72 8.93 -8.91
N TYR A 56 -18.63 8.30 -8.50
CA TYR A 56 -17.39 8.99 -8.10
C TYR A 56 -16.50 9.17 -9.33
N ASN A 57 -15.97 10.37 -9.53
CA ASN A 57 -15.14 10.75 -10.67
C ASN A 57 -13.73 11.15 -10.22
N ASP A 58 -13.14 10.34 -9.34
CA ASP A 58 -11.73 10.45 -8.93
C ASP A 58 -10.84 9.38 -9.57
N GLY A 59 -11.43 8.48 -10.37
CA GLY A 59 -10.72 7.44 -11.11
C GLY A 59 -10.39 6.19 -10.30
N LEU A 60 -10.77 6.14 -9.02
CA LEU A 60 -10.70 4.94 -8.20
C LEU A 60 -11.78 3.93 -8.64
N ALA A 61 -11.54 2.66 -8.31
CA ALA A 61 -12.51 1.58 -8.42
C ALA A 61 -13.37 1.53 -7.14
N ASN A 62 -13.64 0.34 -6.61
CA ASN A 62 -14.59 0.13 -5.50
C ASN A 62 -14.04 -0.75 -4.38
N ASP A 63 -12.76 -1.08 -4.43
CA ASP A 63 -12.15 -2.14 -3.61
C ASP A 63 -10.73 -1.79 -3.13
N GLU A 64 -10.30 -0.55 -3.33
CA GLU A 64 -9.06 -0.07 -2.73
C GLU A 64 -9.12 -0.11 -1.20
N SER A 65 -7.97 -0.36 -0.59
CA SER A 65 -7.77 -0.16 0.85
C SER A 65 -6.57 0.72 1.09
N ILE A 66 -6.66 1.54 2.13
CA ILE A 66 -5.61 2.45 2.58
C ILE A 66 -5.20 2.01 3.98
N ILE A 67 -3.90 1.85 4.19
CA ILE A 67 -3.31 1.62 5.50
C ILE A 67 -2.31 2.74 5.74
N ILE A 68 -2.42 3.41 6.88
CA ILE A 68 -1.39 4.32 7.40
C ILE A 68 -0.80 3.62 8.61
N ASP A 69 0.51 3.40 8.64
CA ASP A 69 1.20 2.70 9.74
C ASP A 69 2.35 3.55 10.27
N LEU A 70 2.47 3.63 11.59
CA LEU A 70 3.56 4.29 12.30
C LEU A 70 4.61 3.25 12.71
N LEU A 71 5.72 3.23 11.98
CA LEU A 71 6.81 2.28 12.18
C LEU A 71 8.03 2.96 12.78
N GLN A 72 8.90 2.17 13.40
CA GLN A 72 10.22 2.65 13.79
C GLN A 72 11.02 3.03 12.54
N ALA A 73 11.77 4.13 12.63
CA ALA A 73 12.63 4.55 11.54
C ALA A 73 13.71 3.50 11.27
N VAL A 74 13.85 3.13 10.00
CA VAL A 74 14.90 2.20 9.59
C VAL A 74 16.27 2.89 9.58
N PRO A 75 17.38 2.16 9.80
CA PRO A 75 18.72 2.73 9.93
C PRO A 75 19.34 3.17 8.59
N GLU A 76 18.53 3.67 7.66
CA GLU A 76 18.94 4.16 6.36
C GLU A 76 19.00 5.68 6.33
N SER A 77 20.03 6.21 5.68
CA SER A 77 20.24 7.66 5.55
C SER A 77 19.51 8.27 4.35
N ASN A 78 19.26 7.46 3.31
CA ASN A 78 18.59 7.83 2.08
C ASN A 78 17.12 7.37 2.11
N ASP A 79 16.20 8.24 1.69
CA ASP A 79 14.76 7.96 1.75
C ASP A 79 14.33 6.86 0.77
N LEU A 80 15.00 6.70 -0.37
CA LEU A 80 14.74 5.61 -1.31
C LEU A 80 15.18 4.26 -0.76
N ASP A 81 16.33 4.18 -0.11
CA ASP A 81 16.80 2.93 0.47
C ASP A 81 15.98 2.56 1.72
N ALA A 82 15.57 3.56 2.51
CA ALA A 82 14.60 3.37 3.59
C ALA A 82 13.26 2.82 3.05
N LEU A 83 12.71 3.42 1.98
CA LEU A 83 11.48 2.96 1.35
C LEU A 83 11.61 1.53 0.83
N LYS A 84 12.73 1.16 0.21
CA LYS A 84 12.95 -0.22 -0.26
C LYS A 84 12.94 -1.23 0.87
N LEU A 85 13.54 -0.91 2.03
CA LEU A 85 13.54 -1.82 3.18
C LEU A 85 12.11 -2.08 3.68
N HIS A 86 11.29 -1.02 3.81
CA HIS A 86 9.87 -1.17 4.16
C HIS A 86 9.10 -1.97 3.10
N ILE A 87 9.41 -1.79 1.81
CA ILE A 87 8.81 -2.58 0.73
C ILE A 87 9.17 -4.07 0.86
N GLU A 88 10.42 -4.39 1.16
CA GLU A 88 10.87 -5.78 1.36
C GLU A 88 10.08 -6.45 2.48
N ASP A 89 9.87 -5.76 3.60
CA ASP A 89 9.07 -6.26 4.71
C ASP A 89 7.61 -6.50 4.29
N ILE A 90 6.96 -5.54 3.61
CA ILE A 90 5.58 -5.66 3.14
C ILE A 90 5.41 -6.82 2.16
N VAL A 91 6.29 -6.93 1.16
CA VAL A 91 6.24 -7.99 0.13
C VAL A 91 6.54 -9.36 0.74
N SER A 92 7.41 -9.44 1.76
CA SER A 92 7.70 -10.70 2.43
C SER A 92 6.47 -11.30 3.13
N LEU A 93 5.57 -10.46 3.66
CA LEU A 93 4.35 -10.90 4.33
C LEU A 93 3.30 -11.47 3.36
N ASN A 94 3.27 -10.97 2.12
CA ASN A 94 2.37 -11.48 1.08
C ASN A 94 2.78 -12.88 0.59
N ASN A 95 4.06 -13.22 0.73
CA ASN A 95 4.64 -14.46 0.25
C ASN A 95 4.69 -15.52 1.34
N THR A 96 3.52 -16.08 1.71
CA THR A 96 3.48 -17.27 2.56
C THR A 96 4.05 -18.47 1.79
N THR A 97 5.34 -18.75 1.96
CA THR A 97 5.95 -19.96 1.41
C THR A 97 5.33 -21.17 2.11
N THR A 98 4.66 -22.03 1.35
CA THR A 98 4.26 -23.35 1.86
C THR A 98 5.52 -24.15 2.18
N ASN A 99 5.89 -24.19 3.45
CA ASN A 99 6.70 -25.28 3.97
C ASN A 99 5.85 -26.55 3.90
N ASN A 100 5.92 -27.27 2.78
CA ASN A 100 5.39 -28.62 2.63
C ASN A 100 6.21 -29.58 3.52
N ASN A 101 6.03 -29.51 4.83
CA ASN A 101 6.50 -30.54 5.75
C ASN A 101 5.51 -31.71 5.78
N ASN A 102 5.32 -32.36 4.62
CA ASN A 102 4.86 -33.74 4.58
C ASN A 102 6.09 -34.64 4.65
N SER A 103 6.75 -34.67 5.81
CA SER A 103 7.70 -35.74 6.13
C SER A 103 6.91 -36.87 6.78
N ASN A 104 6.52 -37.83 5.96
CA ASN A 104 6.14 -39.15 6.44
C ASN A 104 7.31 -39.71 7.28
N ASN A 105 7.03 -39.96 8.55
CA ASN A 105 7.82 -40.87 9.37
C ASN A 105 8.05 -42.17 8.59
N ASN A 106 9.31 -42.51 8.31
CA ASN A 106 9.95 -43.73 8.81
C ASN A 106 11.38 -43.88 8.24
N ASN A 107 12.30 -44.12 9.18
CA ASN A 107 13.61 -44.79 9.07
C ASN A 107 14.87 -43.91 8.93
N ASN A 108 15.51 -43.74 10.09
CA ASN A 108 16.95 -43.66 10.38
C ASN A 108 17.93 -43.59 9.19
N GLU A 109 18.28 -42.38 8.75
CA GLU A 109 19.60 -42.07 8.21
C GLU A 109 20.05 -40.69 8.72
N THR A 110 21.27 -40.62 9.24
CA THR A 110 21.95 -39.39 9.63
C THR A 110 22.22 -38.53 8.39
N VAL A 111 21.37 -37.54 8.15
CA VAL A 111 21.56 -36.52 7.11
C VAL A 111 21.97 -35.21 7.76
N GLN A 112 23.04 -34.63 7.22
CA GLN A 112 23.62 -33.35 7.61
C GLN A 112 22.56 -32.25 7.54
N LYS A 113 22.40 -31.48 8.63
CA LYS A 113 21.67 -30.21 8.62
C LYS A 113 22.52 -29.17 7.88
N ASP A 114 22.29 -29.04 6.58
CA ASP A 114 22.78 -27.91 5.82
C ASP A 114 21.76 -27.60 4.71
N ASP A 115 20.75 -26.78 5.05
CA ASP A 115 20.02 -25.96 4.07
C ASP A 115 19.13 -24.94 4.80
N THR A 116 19.72 -23.84 5.27
CA THR A 116 18.99 -22.59 5.57
C THR A 116 18.95 -21.74 4.31
N THR A 117 18.28 -22.20 3.26
CA THR A 117 17.87 -21.30 2.18
C THR A 117 16.61 -20.58 2.63
N ALA A 118 16.76 -19.30 3.01
CA ALA A 118 15.62 -18.42 3.21
C ALA A 118 14.75 -18.45 1.93
N PRO A 119 13.41 -18.46 2.07
CA PRO A 119 12.54 -18.48 0.90
C PRO A 119 12.87 -17.30 -0.01
N THR A 120 13.17 -17.56 -1.28
CA THR A 120 13.37 -16.51 -2.29
C THR A 120 12.05 -15.72 -2.41
N PRO A 121 12.04 -14.40 -2.14
CA PRO A 121 10.83 -13.59 -2.28
C PRO A 121 10.23 -13.74 -3.68
N ALA A 122 8.90 -13.70 -3.80
CA ALA A 122 8.30 -13.63 -5.13
C ALA A 122 8.81 -12.35 -5.84
N PRO A 123 9.07 -12.41 -7.15
CA PRO A 123 9.60 -11.26 -7.87
C PRO A 123 8.57 -10.12 -7.84
N TYR A 124 9.00 -8.97 -7.31
CA TYR A 124 8.25 -7.72 -7.37
C TYR A 124 9.00 -6.69 -8.23
N GLN A 125 8.27 -5.68 -8.71
CA GLN A 125 8.84 -4.56 -9.47
C GLN A 125 8.43 -3.25 -8.82
N ILE A 126 9.38 -2.30 -8.73
CA ILE A 126 9.13 -0.93 -8.28
C ILE A 126 9.04 -0.02 -9.50
N LEU A 127 7.92 0.68 -9.62
CA LEU A 127 7.59 1.59 -10.72
C LEU A 127 7.32 3.00 -10.19
N ASN A 128 7.41 4.00 -11.08
CA ASN A 128 6.97 5.37 -10.83
C ASN A 128 7.46 5.96 -9.49
N ILE A 129 8.75 5.81 -9.21
CA ILE A 129 9.37 6.39 -8.00
C ILE A 129 9.30 7.92 -8.09
N GLN A 130 8.78 8.56 -7.05
CA GLN A 130 8.68 10.01 -6.90
C GLN A 130 9.39 10.43 -5.61
N THR A 131 10.55 11.09 -5.72
CA THR A 131 11.48 11.38 -4.61
C THR A 131 11.30 12.74 -3.93
N ASP A 132 10.50 13.64 -4.52
CA ASP A 132 10.43 15.05 -4.10
C ASP A 132 8.97 15.51 -3.91
N ILE A 133 8.18 14.70 -3.22
CA ILE A 133 6.81 15.09 -2.86
C ILE A 133 6.92 16.04 -1.67
N SER A 134 6.84 17.35 -1.93
CA SER A 134 6.93 18.35 -0.87
C SER A 134 5.76 18.24 0.11
N ASN A 135 6.08 18.08 1.39
CA ASN A 135 5.15 18.29 2.50
C ASN A 135 5.56 19.56 3.26
N THR A 136 4.80 20.63 3.02
CA THR A 136 5.10 21.96 3.58
C THR A 136 4.77 22.07 5.07
N TYR A 137 3.88 21.23 5.60
CA TYR A 137 3.53 21.22 7.02
C TYR A 137 4.64 20.63 7.87
N LEU A 138 5.34 19.63 7.34
CA LEU A 138 6.46 18.97 8.01
C LEU A 138 7.82 19.59 7.65
N GLY A 139 7.89 20.41 6.59
CA GLY A 139 9.15 20.97 6.11
C GLY A 139 10.11 19.92 5.54
N THR A 140 9.59 18.79 5.07
CA THR A 140 10.36 17.69 4.47
C THR A 140 9.76 17.26 3.14
N ASN A 141 10.55 16.53 2.35
CA ASN A 141 10.04 15.78 1.22
C ASN A 141 9.62 14.38 1.66
N CYS A 142 8.66 13.82 0.93
CA CYS A 142 8.22 12.44 1.01
C CYS A 142 8.60 11.72 -0.28
N ILE A 143 8.64 10.39 -0.20
CA ILE A 143 8.88 9.53 -1.36
C ILE A 143 7.71 8.58 -1.55
N SER A 144 7.39 8.24 -2.80
CA SER A 144 6.42 7.19 -3.11
C SER A 144 6.81 6.38 -4.34
N CYS A 145 6.22 5.19 -4.48
CA CYS A 145 6.32 4.37 -5.67
C CYS A 145 5.08 3.48 -5.85
N ILE A 146 5.05 2.74 -6.95
CA ILE A 146 4.08 1.66 -7.21
C ILE A 146 4.85 0.35 -7.18
N VAL A 147 4.39 -0.60 -6.37
CA VAL A 147 4.91 -1.96 -6.31
C VAL A 147 3.95 -2.90 -7.03
N VAL A 148 4.50 -3.76 -7.88
CA VAL A 148 3.75 -4.78 -8.61
C VAL A 148 4.30 -6.16 -8.25
N GLU A 149 3.48 -6.98 -7.61
CA GLU A 149 3.80 -8.35 -7.21
C GLU A 149 3.06 -9.33 -8.12
N SER A 150 3.78 -10.31 -8.67
CA SER A 150 3.16 -11.44 -9.40
C SER A 150 3.06 -12.65 -8.47
N ALA A 151 1.87 -12.90 -7.91
CA ALA A 151 1.63 -14.08 -7.08
C ALA A 151 1.14 -15.26 -7.94
N THR A 152 1.81 -16.41 -7.85
CA THR A 152 1.33 -17.67 -8.43
C THR A 152 0.38 -18.35 -7.43
N LYS A 153 -0.90 -18.53 -7.78
CA LYS A 153 -1.82 -19.31 -6.94
C LYS A 153 -1.40 -20.78 -6.92
N TRP A 154 -1.44 -21.40 -5.72
CA TRP A 154 -1.07 -22.80 -5.48
C TRP A 154 -1.52 -23.75 -6.60
N GLY A 155 -0.54 -24.44 -7.21
CA GLY A 155 -0.79 -25.55 -8.12
C GLY A 155 -1.29 -25.18 -9.52
N LYS A 156 -1.41 -23.90 -9.86
CA LYS A 156 -1.78 -23.45 -11.22
C LYS A 156 -0.78 -22.40 -11.72
N GLN A 157 0.24 -22.86 -12.45
CA GLN A 157 1.28 -22.01 -13.07
C GLN A 157 0.73 -20.93 -14.03
N GLU A 158 -0.55 -21.02 -14.41
CA GLU A 158 -1.18 -20.16 -15.41
C GLU A 158 -2.05 -19.03 -14.83
N MET A 159 -2.32 -18.99 -13.51
CA MET A 159 -3.07 -17.88 -12.89
C MET A 159 -2.14 -17.05 -12.01
N LYS A 160 -1.69 -15.92 -12.56
CA LYS A 160 -0.94 -14.89 -11.83
C LYS A 160 -1.93 -13.84 -11.35
N GLU A 161 -2.23 -13.83 -10.06
CA GLU A 161 -2.90 -12.68 -9.49
C GLU A 161 -1.84 -11.58 -9.32
N THR A 162 -2.13 -10.40 -9.87
CA THR A 162 -1.22 -9.26 -9.77
C THR A 162 -1.71 -8.36 -8.65
N LEU A 163 -0.92 -8.27 -7.58
CA LEU A 163 -1.15 -7.30 -6.53
C LEU A 163 -0.41 -6.01 -6.91
N ILE A 164 -1.14 -4.90 -6.97
CA ILE A 164 -0.57 -3.58 -7.18
C ILE A 164 -0.77 -2.77 -5.92
N THR A 165 0.32 -2.17 -5.44
CA THR A 165 0.31 -1.42 -4.19
C THR A 165 1.03 -0.09 -4.40
N CYS A 166 0.36 1.03 -4.13
CA CYS A 166 1.04 2.33 -4.07
C CYS A 166 1.57 2.52 -2.64
N ILE A 167 2.87 2.77 -2.49
CA ILE A 167 3.51 2.88 -1.17
C ILE A 167 4.21 4.22 -1.06
N GLY A 168 3.97 4.93 0.04
CA GLY A 168 4.55 6.22 0.36
C GLY A 168 5.23 6.19 1.72
N LEU A 169 6.33 6.93 1.84
CA LEU A 169 7.11 7.07 3.06
C LEU A 169 7.24 8.55 3.45
N ILE A 170 6.98 8.83 4.72
CA ILE A 170 7.29 10.08 5.40
C ILE A 170 8.23 9.76 6.56
N ARG A 171 9.39 10.42 6.64
CA ARG A 171 10.36 10.20 7.71
C ARG A 171 10.31 11.32 8.74
N LEU A 172 9.80 11.02 9.93
CA LEU A 172 9.73 11.94 11.07
C LEU A 172 10.99 11.79 11.93
N LYS A 173 12.12 12.29 11.42
CA LYS A 173 13.45 12.08 12.01
C LYS A 173 13.58 12.54 13.46
N GLU A 174 12.83 13.56 13.88
CA GLU A 174 12.85 14.09 15.26
C GLU A 174 12.34 13.08 16.31
N VAL A 175 11.49 12.16 15.89
CA VAL A 175 10.81 11.17 16.74
C VAL A 175 11.09 9.74 16.27
N GLU A 176 12.13 9.55 15.46
CA GLU A 176 12.59 8.25 14.96
C GLU A 176 11.47 7.35 14.42
N THR A 177 10.50 7.96 13.72
CA THR A 177 9.32 7.28 13.17
C THR A 177 9.31 7.40 11.65
N ASP A 178 9.08 6.28 10.97
CA ASP A 178 8.73 6.23 9.55
C ASP A 178 7.23 5.99 9.42
N VAL A 179 6.52 6.87 8.72
CA VAL A 179 5.11 6.69 8.38
C VAL A 179 5.03 6.05 7.01
N ILE A 180 4.42 4.86 6.95
CA ILE A 180 4.13 4.17 5.70
C ILE A 180 2.66 4.33 5.36
N ILE A 181 2.37 4.82 4.15
CA ILE A 181 1.02 4.87 3.60
C ILE A 181 0.96 3.89 2.43
N THR A 182 0.10 2.90 2.54
CA THR A 182 -0.09 1.83 1.57
C THR A 182 -1.50 1.93 0.99
N ILE A 183 -1.61 1.98 -0.33
CA ILE A 183 -2.89 1.84 -1.04
C ILE A 183 -2.85 0.56 -1.86
N ASN A 184 -3.60 -0.46 -1.43
CA ASN A 184 -3.77 -1.67 -2.21
C ASN A 184 -4.77 -1.37 -3.33
N VAL A 185 -4.39 -1.68 -4.57
CA VAL A 185 -5.17 -1.38 -5.78
C VAL A 185 -5.52 -2.69 -6.47
N PRO A 186 -6.75 -3.18 -6.32
CA PRO A 186 -7.19 -4.37 -7.02
C PRO A 186 -7.15 -4.18 -8.54
N THR A 187 -6.85 -5.26 -9.25
CA THR A 187 -6.89 -5.28 -10.71
C THR A 187 -7.92 -6.29 -11.18
N THR A 188 -8.91 -5.85 -11.96
CA THR A 188 -9.86 -6.75 -12.60
C THR A 188 -9.25 -7.35 -13.86
N GLU A 189 -9.32 -8.68 -13.99
CA GLU A 189 -8.81 -9.46 -15.13
C GLU A 189 -9.37 -9.04 -16.51
N GLU A 190 -10.40 -8.19 -16.59
CA GLU A 190 -10.99 -7.78 -17.88
C GLU A 190 -10.10 -6.88 -18.75
N THR A 191 -9.04 -6.29 -18.19
CA THR A 191 -8.04 -5.53 -18.98
C THR A 191 -7.09 -6.44 -19.77
N THR A 192 -7.25 -7.78 -19.67
CA THR A 192 -6.32 -8.77 -20.25
C THR A 192 -6.73 -9.29 -21.64
N THR A 193 -7.77 -8.72 -22.29
CA THR A 193 -8.27 -9.20 -23.60
C THR A 193 -7.55 -8.62 -24.84
N THR A 194 -6.46 -7.88 -24.68
CA THR A 194 -5.53 -7.58 -25.79
C THR A 194 -4.14 -8.07 -25.44
N THR A 195 -3.87 -9.33 -25.77
CA THR A 195 -2.58 -9.87 -26.26
C THR A 195 -1.32 -9.06 -25.89
N THR A 196 -0.96 -9.02 -24.60
CA THR A 196 0.41 -9.02 -24.04
C THR A 196 0.27 -9.07 -22.52
N THR A 197 0.55 -10.23 -21.93
CA THR A 197 0.40 -10.58 -20.51
C THR A 197 1.47 -9.94 -19.60
N THR A 198 1.72 -8.66 -19.79
CA THR A 198 2.64 -7.85 -19.00
C THR A 198 2.05 -6.45 -18.98
N ILE A 199 1.69 -5.93 -17.80
CA ILE A 199 1.58 -4.47 -17.63
C ILE A 199 2.94 -3.94 -18.10
N ASP A 200 3.00 -3.30 -19.26
CA ASP A 200 4.23 -2.65 -19.71
C ASP A 200 4.46 -1.50 -18.71
N PRO A 201 5.44 -1.63 -17.81
CA PRO A 201 5.63 -0.68 -16.72
C PRO A 201 5.99 0.72 -17.23
N ASN A 202 6.36 0.83 -18.51
CA ASN A 202 6.81 2.04 -19.16
C ASN A 202 5.79 2.65 -20.12
N LYS A 203 4.62 2.03 -20.35
CA LYS A 203 3.76 2.47 -21.47
C LYS A 203 2.32 2.82 -21.15
N ASN A 204 1.67 2.28 -20.12
CA ASN A 204 0.42 2.84 -19.55
C ASN A 204 -0.05 2.11 -18.28
N LEU A 205 0.03 2.78 -17.12
CA LEU A 205 -0.63 2.29 -15.90
C LEU A 205 -2.17 2.35 -16.03
N PRO A 206 -2.92 1.37 -15.46
CA PRO A 206 -4.38 1.42 -15.38
C PRO A 206 -4.89 2.70 -14.69
N THR A 207 -6.12 3.11 -15.01
CA THR A 207 -6.70 4.36 -14.50
C THR A 207 -6.78 4.39 -12.97
N ASN A 208 -7.25 3.32 -12.34
CA ASN A 208 -7.34 3.22 -10.87
C ASN A 208 -5.96 3.22 -10.20
N VAL A 209 -4.94 2.64 -10.84
CA VAL A 209 -3.55 2.70 -10.36
C VAL A 209 -2.99 4.12 -10.43
N LYS A 210 -3.23 4.84 -11.56
CA LYS A 210 -2.85 6.25 -11.69
C LYS A 210 -3.56 7.13 -10.66
N ALA A 211 -4.87 6.93 -10.49
CA ALA A 211 -5.67 7.65 -9.50
C ALA A 211 -5.18 7.38 -8.07
N SER A 212 -4.88 6.13 -7.73
CA SER A 212 -4.34 5.75 -6.42
C SER A 212 -2.96 6.36 -6.15
N SER A 213 -2.07 6.39 -7.15
CA SER A 213 -0.77 7.05 -7.02
C SER A 213 -0.90 8.57 -6.82
N LEU A 214 -1.86 9.22 -7.49
CA LEU A 214 -2.17 10.64 -7.28
C LEU A 214 -2.79 10.90 -5.91
N LEU A 215 -3.69 10.04 -5.46
CA LEU A 215 -4.27 10.09 -4.12
C LEU A 215 -3.16 9.98 -3.06
N LEU A 216 -2.29 8.98 -3.16
CA LEU A 216 -1.16 8.80 -2.25
C LEU A 216 -0.29 10.06 -2.18
N LYS A 217 0.03 10.65 -3.34
CA LYS A 217 0.78 11.93 -3.38
C LYS A 217 0.03 13.04 -2.64
N GLN A 218 -1.29 13.13 -2.79
CA GLN A 218 -2.09 14.10 -2.05
C GLN A 218 -2.05 13.84 -0.54
N MET A 219 -2.19 12.58 -0.12
CA MET A 219 -2.09 12.17 1.29
C MET A 219 -0.74 12.55 1.90
N LEU A 220 0.36 12.23 1.20
CA LEU A 220 1.72 12.56 1.63
C LEU A 220 1.93 14.08 1.75
N SER A 221 1.47 14.86 0.78
CA SER A 221 1.63 16.33 0.80
C SER A 221 0.75 17.04 1.83
N GLN A 222 -0.37 16.42 2.22
CA GLN A 222 -1.32 16.98 3.19
C GLN A 222 -1.23 16.33 4.58
N PHE A 223 -0.26 15.43 4.80
CA PHE A 223 -0.03 14.82 6.11
C PHE A 223 0.48 15.88 7.10
N LYS A 224 -0.15 15.96 8.28
CA LYS A 224 0.21 16.89 9.35
C LYS A 224 0.31 16.14 10.66
N VAL A 225 1.30 16.50 11.46
CA VAL A 225 1.36 16.14 12.88
C VAL A 225 0.78 17.33 13.66
N ILE A 226 -0.37 17.11 14.29
CA ILE A 226 -1.09 18.10 15.10
C ILE A 226 -0.64 18.03 16.55
N ASP A 227 -0.50 16.82 17.09
CA ASP A 227 -0.04 16.57 18.45
C ASP A 227 1.18 15.65 18.45
N LYS A 228 2.34 16.20 18.84
CA LYS A 228 3.59 15.47 18.93
C LYS A 228 3.66 14.53 20.14
N SER A 229 2.76 14.65 21.13
CA SER A 229 2.76 13.74 22.27
C SER A 229 2.41 12.31 21.90
N LEU A 230 1.91 12.08 20.68
CA LEU A 230 1.70 10.75 20.12
C LEU A 230 2.97 9.89 20.10
N PHE A 231 4.15 10.51 19.98
CA PHE A 231 5.43 9.82 19.81
C PHE A 231 6.29 9.75 21.09
N VAL A 232 5.71 10.09 22.25
CA VAL A 232 6.42 10.20 23.54
C VAL A 232 6.15 8.98 24.42
#